data_AF-A0A7V1Q2K9-F1
#
_entry.id   AF-A0A7V1Q2K9-F1
#
_cell.length_a   1.000
_cell.length_b   1.000
_cell.length_c   1.000
_cell.angle_alpha   90.00
_cell.angle_beta   90.00
_cell.angle_gamma   90.00
#
_symmetry.space_group_name_H-M   'P 1'
#
loop_
_entity.id
_entity.type
_entity.pdbx_description
1 polymer ?
#
loop_
_entity_poly.entity_id
_entity_poly.type
_entity_poly.pdbx_seq_one_letter_code
_entity_poly.pdbx_strand_id
1 'polypeptide(L)'
;MARKADGERKPATEQAIIEQAQRELRLIWWRYTLWITILMFVAPLVMTVLAALLRMGQVSFLILNFIVVFVLVQMMLYHVRQSYNRLKQLGRTAVQKHLWHAARAALEPFSRFGNRGFDWDGEAHYLLMRTYLSLGDVQRAAKVRDFLLRYRRGKWVERARKVTASGEDG
;
A
#
# COMPACT_ATOMS: atom_id res chain seq x y z
N MET A 1 -5.78 39.29 22.62
CA MET A 1 -6.81 38.35 22.12
C MET A 1 -6.38 37.81 20.76
N ALA A 2 -5.89 36.56 20.66
CA ALA A 2 -5.70 35.85 19.38
C ALA A 2 -5.32 34.37 19.63
N ARG A 3 -6.31 33.52 19.93
CA ARG A 3 -6.18 32.05 19.91
C ARG A 3 -7.51 31.47 19.46
N LYS A 4 -7.77 31.42 18.14
CA LYS A 4 -8.91 30.68 17.57
C LYS A 4 -8.68 30.06 16.17
N ALA A 5 -7.55 30.29 15.50
CA ALA A 5 -7.35 29.83 14.12
C ALA A 5 -6.71 28.43 13.96
N ASP A 6 -6.16 27.84 15.02
CA ASP A 6 -5.46 26.53 14.91
C ASP A 6 -6.40 25.32 14.92
N GLY A 7 -7.63 25.49 15.43
CA GLY A 7 -8.63 24.43 15.55
C GLY A 7 -9.34 24.09 14.25
N GLU A 8 -9.50 25.04 13.33
CA GLU A 8 -10.21 24.85 12.04
C GLU A 8 -9.29 24.42 10.89
N ARG A 9 -8.01 24.79 10.91
CA ARG A 9 -7.05 24.39 9.86
C ARG A 9 -6.66 22.91 9.93
N LYS A 10 -6.56 22.34 11.13
CA LYS A 10 -6.25 20.91 11.33
C LYS A 10 -7.33 19.98 10.74
N PRO A 11 -8.63 20.13 11.04
CA PRO A 11 -9.66 19.25 10.49
C PRO A 11 -9.77 19.36 8.97
N ALA A 12 -9.65 20.56 8.39
CA ALA A 12 -9.64 20.74 6.93
C ALA A 12 -8.45 20.03 6.26
N THR A 13 -7.26 20.13 6.86
CA THR A 13 -6.04 19.48 6.34
C THR A 13 -6.11 17.96 6.52
N GLU A 14 -6.64 17.48 7.64
CA GLU A 14 -6.80 16.05 7.92
C GLU A 14 -7.81 15.40 6.97
N GLN A 15 -8.98 16.03 6.80
CA GLN A 15 -10.00 15.59 5.85
C GLN A 15 -9.47 15.56 4.42
N ALA A 16 -8.73 16.59 4.00
CA ALA A 16 -8.12 16.60 2.66
C ALA A 16 -7.17 15.41 2.43
N ILE A 17 -6.34 15.04 3.42
CA ILE A 17 -5.46 13.86 3.31
C ILE A 17 -6.28 12.57 3.28
N ILE A 18 -7.33 12.46 4.11
CA ILE A 18 -8.21 11.30 4.12
C ILE A 18 -8.90 11.13 2.77
N GLU A 19 -9.46 12.19 2.20
CA GLU A 19 -10.08 12.16 0.87
C GLU A 19 -9.10 11.73 -0.21
N GLN A 20 -7.87 12.27 -0.20
CA GLN A 20 -6.84 11.88 -1.15
C GLN A 20 -6.46 10.40 -1.00
N ALA A 21 -6.30 9.91 0.23
CA ALA A 21 -6.05 8.50 0.50
C ALA A 21 -7.20 7.61 0.00
N GLN A 22 -8.45 8.02 0.21
CA GLN A 22 -9.63 7.31 -0.30
C GLN A 22 -9.73 7.31 -1.82
N ARG A 23 -9.36 8.42 -2.48
CA ARG A 23 -9.27 8.48 -3.95
C ARG A 23 -8.22 7.50 -4.47
N GLU A 24 -7.02 7.50 -3.90
CA GLU A 24 -5.96 6.55 -4.26
C GLU A 24 -6.38 5.09 -4.00
N LEU A 25 -7.09 4.83 -2.91
CA LEU A 25 -7.63 3.50 -2.63
C LEU A 25 -8.67 3.04 -3.67
N ARG A 26 -9.58 3.93 -4.07
CA ARG A 26 -10.52 3.64 -5.17
C ARG A 26 -9.80 3.40 -6.49
N LEU A 27 -8.74 4.16 -6.78
CA LEU A 27 -7.91 3.94 -7.97
C LEU A 27 -7.20 2.58 -7.93
N ILE A 28 -6.65 2.18 -6.78
CA ILE A 28 -6.04 0.85 -6.61
C ILE A 28 -7.08 -0.24 -6.86
N TRP A 29 -8.27 -0.12 -6.27
CA TRP A 29 -9.35 -1.09 -6.47
C TRP A 29 -9.76 -1.20 -7.93
N TRP A 30 -10.01 -0.07 -8.60
CA TRP A 30 -10.32 -0.04 -10.03
C TRP A 30 -9.22 -0.62 -10.90
N ARG A 31 -7.96 -0.33 -10.58
CA ARG A 31 -6.80 -0.92 -11.29
C ARG A 31 -6.79 -2.44 -11.13
N TYR A 32 -7.01 -2.96 -9.93
CA TYR A 32 -7.09 -4.42 -9.74
C TYR A 32 -8.22 -5.04 -10.56
N THR A 33 -9.43 -4.47 -10.50
CA THR A 33 -10.57 -4.95 -11.28
C THR A 33 -10.26 -4.93 -12.77
N LEU A 34 -9.72 -3.83 -13.29
CA LEU A 34 -9.33 -3.70 -14.69
C LEU A 34 -8.29 -4.75 -15.10
N TRP A 35 -7.22 -4.90 -14.33
CA TRP A 35 -6.15 -5.85 -14.65
C TRP A 35 -6.60 -7.30 -14.54
N ILE A 36 -7.45 -7.65 -13.57
CA ILE A 36 -8.06 -8.99 -13.48
C ILE A 36 -8.92 -9.24 -14.72
N THR A 37 -9.74 -8.27 -15.14
CA THR A 37 -10.55 -8.42 -16.35
C THR A 37 -9.69 -8.60 -17.60
N ILE A 38 -8.60 -7.84 -17.74
CA ILE A 38 -7.67 -7.97 -18.85
C ILE A 38 -7.01 -9.36 -18.85
N LEU A 39 -6.50 -9.80 -17.69
CA LEU A 39 -5.76 -11.06 -17.58
C LEU A 39 -6.66 -12.30 -17.73
N MET A 40 -7.90 -12.25 -17.26
CA MET A 40 -8.81 -13.41 -17.24
C MET A 40 -9.69 -13.53 -18.49
N PHE A 41 -9.99 -12.41 -19.16
CA PHE A 41 -10.92 -12.42 -20.31
C PHE A 41 -10.27 -11.90 -21.58
N VAL A 42 -9.72 -10.69 -21.55
CA VAL A 42 -9.24 -10.02 -22.77
C VAL A 42 -8.00 -10.72 -23.34
N ALA A 43 -6.97 -10.93 -22.51
CA ALA A 43 -5.72 -11.53 -22.96
C ALA A 43 -5.92 -12.97 -23.46
N PRO A 44 -6.65 -13.87 -22.76
CA PRO A 44 -6.93 -15.21 -23.29
C PRO A 44 -7.71 -15.20 -24.59
N LEU A 45 -8.74 -14.34 -24.72
CA LEU A 45 -9.53 -14.21 -25.94
C LEU A 45 -8.66 -13.74 -27.12
N VAL A 46 -7.91 -12.66 -26.93
CA VAL A 46 -7.00 -12.10 -27.96
C VAL A 46 -5.95 -13.13 -28.37
N MET A 47 -5.35 -13.83 -27.40
CA MET A 47 -4.36 -14.87 -27.65
C MET A 47 -4.94 -16.06 -28.42
N THR A 48 -6.17 -16.47 -28.10
CA THR A 48 -6.85 -17.59 -28.78
C THR A 48 -7.13 -17.24 -30.25
N VAL A 49 -7.63 -16.03 -30.50
CA VAL A 49 -7.86 -15.55 -31.88
C VAL A 49 -6.55 -15.44 -32.65
N LEU A 50 -5.50 -14.87 -32.05
CA LEU A 50 -4.16 -14.79 -32.68
C LEU A 50 -3.58 -16.17 -33.00
N ALA A 51 -3.73 -17.14 -32.10
CA ALA A 51 -3.25 -18.50 -32.31
C ALA A 51 -3.95 -19.18 -33.50
N ALA A 52 -5.26 -18.99 -33.62
CA ALA A 52 -6.04 -19.52 -34.74
C ALA A 52 -5.64 -18.85 -36.07
N LEU A 53 -5.50 -17.53 -36.10
CA LEU A 53 -5.14 -16.77 -37.30
C LEU A 53 -3.72 -17.10 -37.80
N LEU A 54 -2.77 -17.26 -36.88
CA LEU A 54 -1.37 -17.54 -37.20
C LEU A 54 -1.06 -19.03 -37.30
N ARG A 55 -2.07 -19.91 -37.12
CA ARG A 55 -1.91 -21.38 -37.07
C ARG A 55 -0.75 -21.81 -36.16
N MET A 56 -0.67 -21.20 -34.98
CA MET A 56 0.44 -21.45 -34.06
C MET A 56 0.41 -22.87 -33.51
N GLY A 57 1.57 -23.53 -33.52
CA GLY A 57 1.75 -24.80 -32.80
C GLY A 57 1.63 -24.62 -31.29
N GLN A 58 1.27 -25.70 -30.59
CA GLN A 58 0.96 -25.68 -29.15
C GLN A 58 2.09 -25.10 -28.28
N VAL A 59 3.34 -25.48 -28.56
CA VAL A 59 4.50 -25.00 -27.78
C VAL A 59 4.71 -23.49 -27.96
N SER A 60 4.66 -22.99 -29.19
CA SER A 60 4.82 -21.57 -29.49
C SER A 60 3.71 -20.74 -28.85
N PHE A 61 2.47 -21.25 -28.87
CA PHE A 61 1.33 -20.61 -28.20
C PHE A 61 1.56 -20.50 -26.68
N LEU A 62 2.00 -21.58 -26.04
CA LEU A 62 2.25 -21.60 -24.59
C LEU A 62 3.35 -20.61 -24.19
N ILE A 63 4.45 -20.57 -24.94
CA ILE A 63 5.56 -19.64 -24.68
C ILE A 63 5.10 -18.20 -24.85
N LEU A 64 4.41 -17.88 -25.95
CA LEU A 64 3.91 -16.53 -26.20
C LEU A 64 2.91 -16.09 -25.13
N ASN A 65 1.97 -16.96 -24.76
CA ASN A 65 0.99 -16.67 -23.72
C ASN A 65 1.67 -16.41 -22.37
N PHE A 66 2.67 -17.22 -22.00
CA PHE A 66 3.46 -17.00 -20.80
C PHE A 66 4.14 -15.62 -20.81
N ILE A 67 4.80 -15.26 -21.91
CA ILE A 67 5.48 -13.95 -22.05
C ILE A 67 4.48 -12.81 -21.93
N VAL A 68 3.35 -12.88 -22.63
CA VAL A 68 2.32 -11.83 -22.62
C VAL A 68 1.73 -11.67 -21.22
N VAL A 69 1.30 -12.75 -20.57
CA VAL A 69 0.76 -12.71 -19.20
C VAL A 69 1.82 -12.20 -18.23
N PHE A 70 3.06 -12.66 -18.33
CA PHE A 70 4.16 -12.18 -17.49
C PHE A 70 4.35 -10.67 -17.60
N VAL A 71 4.44 -10.13 -18.82
CA VAL A 71 4.58 -8.68 -19.07
C VAL A 71 3.38 -7.90 -18.51
N LEU A 72 2.16 -8.37 -18.73
CA LEU A 72 0.95 -7.73 -18.21
C LEU A 72 0.93 -7.71 -16.68
N VAL A 73 1.33 -8.81 -16.02
CA VAL A 73 1.44 -8.88 -14.56
C VAL A 73 2.51 -7.91 -14.04
N GLN A 74 3.68 -7.82 -14.68
CA GLN A 74 4.71 -6.84 -14.29
C GLN A 74 4.20 -5.41 -14.43
N MET A 75 3.47 -5.11 -15.51
CA MET A 75 2.87 -3.80 -15.74
C MET A 75 1.78 -3.47 -14.71
N MET A 76 0.92 -4.42 -14.35
CA MET A 76 -0.03 -4.30 -13.25
C MET A 76 0.69 -3.94 -11.94
N LEU A 77 1.71 -4.73 -11.55
CA LEU A 77 2.44 -4.53 -10.31
C LEU A 77 3.13 -3.17 -10.27
N TYR A 78 3.68 -2.71 -11.39
CA TYR A 78 4.27 -1.38 -11.50
C TYR A 78 3.26 -0.26 -11.18
N HIS A 79 2.08 -0.30 -11.80
CA HIS A 79 1.04 0.72 -11.58
C HIS A 79 0.51 0.70 -10.15
N VAL A 80 0.28 -0.50 -9.60
CA VAL A 80 -0.16 -0.65 -8.21
C VAL A 80 0.90 -0.11 -7.25
N ARG A 81 2.18 -0.43 -7.48
CA ARG A 81 3.30 0.05 -6.65
C ARG A 81 3.38 1.58 -6.63
N GLN A 82 3.12 2.26 -7.74
CA GLN A 82 3.06 3.72 -7.76
C GLN A 82 1.99 4.28 -6.82
N SER A 83 0.79 3.71 -6.80
CA SER A 83 -0.28 4.14 -5.88
C SER A 83 0.06 3.87 -4.42
N TYR A 84 0.67 2.72 -4.11
CA TYR A 84 1.16 2.46 -2.75
C TYR A 84 2.26 3.43 -2.33
N ASN A 85 3.17 3.81 -3.22
CA ASN A 85 4.17 4.83 -2.92
C ASN A 85 3.53 6.18 -2.57
N ARG A 86 2.45 6.58 -3.26
CA ARG A 86 1.68 7.78 -2.94
C ARG A 86 0.99 7.67 -1.57
N LEU A 87 0.36 6.53 -1.28
CA LEU A 87 -0.22 6.27 0.06
C LEU A 87 0.84 6.35 1.16
N LYS A 88 2.04 5.81 0.93
CA LYS A 88 3.17 5.89 1.86
C LYS A 88 3.59 7.35 2.09
N GLN A 89 3.65 8.17 1.03
CA GLN A 89 3.96 9.60 1.15
C GLN A 89 2.89 10.36 1.93
N LEU A 90 1.60 10.13 1.66
CA LEU A 90 0.49 10.73 2.40
C LEU A 90 0.56 10.34 3.89
N GLY A 91 0.77 9.06 4.18
CA GLY A 91 0.92 8.55 5.54
C GLY A 91 2.11 9.18 6.27
N ARG A 92 3.27 9.32 5.60
CA ARG A 92 4.44 9.99 6.17
C ARG A 92 4.14 11.45 6.53
N THR A 93 3.52 12.19 5.62
CA THR A 93 3.12 13.58 5.84
C THR A 93 2.13 13.71 7.01
N ALA A 94 1.15 12.82 7.09
CA ALA A 94 0.18 12.81 8.19
C ALA A 94 0.85 12.51 9.54
N VAL A 95 1.77 11.55 9.62
CA VAL A 95 2.55 11.26 10.85
C VAL A 95 3.41 12.45 11.26
N GLN A 96 4.08 13.11 10.31
CA GLN A 96 4.88 14.31 10.60
C GLN A 96 4.06 15.47 11.17
N LYS A 97 2.79 15.56 10.77
CA LYS A 97 1.84 16.58 11.26
C LYS A 97 1.02 16.12 12.47
N HIS A 98 1.29 14.93 13.03
CA HIS A 98 0.53 14.32 14.12
C HIS A 98 -0.97 14.14 13.81
N LEU A 99 -1.33 13.99 12.54
CA LEU A 99 -2.69 13.73 12.07
C LEU A 99 -2.93 12.21 12.04
N TRP A 100 -3.15 11.62 13.22
CA TRP A 100 -3.11 10.17 13.39
C TRP A 100 -4.24 9.43 12.69
N HIS A 101 -5.44 10.01 12.58
CA HIS A 101 -6.54 9.37 11.85
C HIS A 101 -6.29 9.40 10.33
N ALA A 102 -5.78 10.51 9.79
CA ALA A 102 -5.33 10.56 8.39
C ALA A 102 -4.18 9.59 8.10
N ALA A 103 -3.19 9.51 9.00
CA ALA A 103 -2.08 8.57 8.86
C ALA A 103 -2.58 7.12 8.82
N ARG A 104 -3.55 6.78 9.68
CA ARG A 104 -4.19 5.46 9.68
C ARG A 104 -4.89 5.20 8.35
N ALA A 105 -5.71 6.13 7.88
CA ALA A 105 -6.43 5.97 6.61
C ALA A 105 -5.49 5.69 5.42
N ALA A 106 -4.34 6.36 5.37
CA ALA A 106 -3.35 6.16 4.31
C ALA A 106 -2.51 4.88 4.46
N LEU A 107 -2.18 4.46 5.68
CA LEU A 107 -1.22 3.38 5.96
C LEU A 107 -1.87 2.03 6.27
N GLU A 108 -3.11 1.98 6.76
CA GLU A 108 -3.85 0.74 7.03
C GLU A 108 -3.83 -0.26 5.86
N PRO A 109 -3.90 0.15 4.57
CA PRO A 109 -3.88 -0.78 3.43
C PRO A 109 -2.64 -1.67 3.39
N PHE A 110 -1.50 -1.22 3.92
CA PHE A 110 -0.26 -2.00 4.00
C PHE A 110 -0.36 -3.18 4.97
N SER A 111 -1.27 -3.15 5.95
CA SER A 111 -1.46 -4.24 6.91
C SER A 111 -2.16 -5.49 6.32
N ARG A 112 -2.87 -5.32 5.20
CA ARG A 112 -3.65 -6.39 4.55
C ARG A 112 -2.76 -7.41 3.85
N PHE A 113 -3.18 -8.67 3.90
CA PHE A 113 -2.52 -9.75 3.16
C PHE A 113 -2.49 -9.43 1.66
N GLY A 114 -1.38 -9.75 0.98
CA GLY A 114 -1.13 -9.36 -0.42
C GLY A 114 -0.52 -7.96 -0.60
N ASN A 115 -0.86 -6.99 0.27
CA ASN A 115 -0.39 -5.60 0.13
C ASN A 115 0.87 -5.29 0.93
N ARG A 116 1.17 -6.09 1.96
CA ARG A 116 2.40 -5.96 2.77
C ARG A 116 3.66 -5.92 1.91
N GLY A 117 3.65 -6.64 0.79
CA GLY A 117 4.75 -6.69 -0.17
C GLY A 117 5.04 -5.36 -0.87
N PHE A 118 4.19 -4.34 -0.78
CA PHE A 118 4.49 -3.03 -1.38
C PHE A 118 5.41 -2.15 -0.52
N ASP A 119 5.61 -2.49 0.76
CA ASP A 119 6.53 -1.79 1.67
C ASP A 119 7.74 -2.67 2.00
N TRP A 120 8.72 -2.70 1.08
CA TRP A 120 9.92 -3.55 1.21
C TRP A 120 10.89 -3.07 2.27
N ASP A 121 11.00 -1.76 2.45
CA ASP A 121 11.88 -1.13 3.44
C ASP A 121 11.30 -1.17 4.86
N GLY A 122 10.00 -1.45 5.02
CA GLY A 122 9.35 -1.52 6.33
C GLY A 122 8.96 -0.15 6.90
N GLU A 123 9.08 0.91 6.12
CA GLU A 123 8.77 2.26 6.57
C GLU A 123 7.27 2.43 6.85
N ALA A 124 6.41 2.03 5.92
CA ALA A 124 4.97 2.17 6.07
C ALA A 124 4.48 1.36 7.28
N HIS A 125 5.02 0.15 7.49
CA HIS A 125 4.71 -0.66 8.66
C HIS A 125 5.18 0.02 9.97
N TYR A 126 6.39 0.59 10.01
CA TYR A 126 6.86 1.33 11.18
C TYR A 126 5.98 2.56 11.49
N LEU A 127 5.63 3.33 10.46
CA LEU A 127 4.76 4.49 10.60
C LEU A 127 3.35 4.10 11.05
N LEU A 128 2.81 2.99 10.53
CA LEU A 128 1.52 2.46 10.94
C LEU A 128 1.54 1.99 12.40
N MET A 129 2.60 1.28 12.82
CA MET A 129 2.80 0.90 14.22
C MET A 129 2.77 2.13 15.14
N ARG A 130 3.53 3.19 14.81
CA ARG A 130 3.50 4.44 15.58
C ARG A 130 2.12 5.08 15.60
N THR A 131 1.44 5.08 14.46
CA THR A 131 0.09 5.64 14.35
C THR A 131 -0.88 4.92 15.28
N TYR A 132 -0.84 3.58 15.34
CA TYR A 132 -1.68 2.83 16.28
C TYR A 132 -1.34 3.11 17.74
N LEU A 133 -0.05 3.21 18.10
CA LEU A 133 0.36 3.60 19.45
C LEU A 133 -0.20 4.98 19.83
N SER A 134 -0.08 5.97 18.96
CA SER A 134 -0.62 7.32 19.19
C SER A 134 -2.15 7.35 19.29
N LEU A 135 -2.85 6.37 18.72
CA LEU A 135 -4.31 6.21 18.81
C LEU A 135 -4.74 5.30 19.98
N GLY A 136 -3.80 4.78 20.77
CA GLY A 136 -4.07 3.86 21.88
C GLY A 136 -4.37 2.42 21.48
N ASP A 137 -4.24 2.05 20.20
CA ASP A 137 -4.48 0.68 19.71
C ASP A 137 -3.20 -0.18 19.83
N VAL A 138 -2.85 -0.51 21.08
CA VAL A 138 -1.62 -1.26 21.41
C VAL A 138 -1.61 -2.65 20.76
N GLN A 139 -2.77 -3.31 20.64
CA GLN A 139 -2.87 -4.64 20.04
C GLN A 139 -2.53 -4.62 18.55
N ARG A 140 -3.09 -3.68 17.77
CA ARG A 140 -2.73 -3.55 16.36
C ARG A 140 -1.28 -3.10 16.18
N ALA A 141 -0.80 -2.19 17.03
CA ALA A 141 0.61 -1.79 17.02
C ALA A 141 1.54 -3.00 17.20
N ALA A 142 1.27 -3.87 18.17
CA ALA A 142 2.05 -5.09 18.41
C ALA A 142 2.05 -6.02 17.20
N LYS A 143 0.89 -6.25 16.57
CA LYS A 143 0.79 -7.09 15.35
C LYS A 143 1.62 -6.53 14.19
N VAL A 144 1.58 -5.22 13.96
CA VAL A 144 2.37 -4.58 12.91
C VAL A 144 3.86 -4.61 13.24
N ARG A 145 4.23 -4.40 14.50
CA ARG A 145 5.61 -4.53 14.98
C ARG A 145 6.15 -5.94 14.76
N ASP A 146 5.41 -6.96 15.16
CA ASP A 146 5.82 -8.36 14.98
C ASP A 146 6.04 -8.69 13.51
N PHE A 147 5.15 -8.23 12.63
CA PHE A 147 5.35 -8.39 11.19
C PHE A 147 6.62 -7.68 10.70
N LEU A 148 6.83 -6.42 11.10
CA LEU A 148 7.99 -5.63 10.74
C LEU A 148 9.29 -6.31 11.21
N LEU A 149 9.34 -6.80 12.45
CA LEU A 149 10.52 -7.45 13.03
C LEU A 149 10.83 -8.81 12.38
N ARG A 150 9.80 -9.57 11.98
CA ARG A 150 9.98 -10.90 11.36
C ARG A 150 10.35 -10.82 9.88
N TYR A 151 9.77 -9.88 9.13
CA TYR A 151 9.77 -9.93 7.66
C TYR A 151 10.46 -8.75 6.98
N ARG A 152 10.98 -7.77 7.73
CA ARG A 152 11.72 -6.62 7.17
C ARG A 152 13.10 -6.50 7.79
N ARG A 153 13.93 -5.65 7.20
CA ARG A 153 15.30 -5.38 7.64
C ARG A 153 15.63 -3.88 7.49
N GLY A 154 16.67 -3.44 8.18
CA GLY A 154 17.21 -2.08 8.08
C GLY A 154 16.70 -1.12 9.16
N LYS A 155 16.94 0.18 8.95
CA LYS A 155 16.76 1.24 9.95
C LYS A 155 15.39 1.30 10.61
N TRP A 156 14.32 0.92 9.90
CA TRP A 156 12.95 0.98 10.42
C TRP A 156 12.67 -0.14 11.44
N VAL A 157 13.28 -1.31 11.25
CA VAL A 157 13.26 -2.42 12.22
C VAL A 157 14.01 -2.02 13.49
N GLU A 158 15.19 -1.41 13.36
CA GLU A 158 15.96 -0.92 14.51
C GLU A 158 15.18 0.11 15.32
N ARG A 159 14.53 1.06 14.64
CA ARG A 159 13.65 2.04 15.30
C ARG A 159 12.48 1.36 16.01
N ALA A 160 11.84 0.36 15.41
CA ALA A 160 10.74 -0.37 16.03
C ALA A 160 11.13 -1.15 17.29
N ARG A 161 12.38 -1.64 17.37
CA ARG A 161 12.91 -2.28 18.59
C ARG A 161 13.06 -1.29 19.74
N LYS A 162 13.48 -0.06 19.45
CA LYS A 162 13.69 0.99 20.46
C LYS A 162 12.38 1.53 21.05
N VAL A 163 11.29 1.56 20.27
CA VAL A 163 10.00 2.11 20.72
C VAL A 163 9.41 1.35 21.93
N THR A 164 9.78 0.09 22.17
CA THR A 164 9.37 -0.65 23.37
C THR A 164 10.35 -0.53 24.54
N ALA A 165 11.59 -0.14 24.29
CA ALA A 165 12.60 0.01 25.35
C ALA A 165 12.44 1.33 26.13
N SER A 166 11.64 2.27 25.60
CA SER A 166 11.42 3.60 26.20
C SER A 166 10.00 3.76 26.79
N GLY A 167 9.28 2.65 27.00
CA GLY A 167 7.89 2.64 27.45
C GLY A 167 7.69 2.28 28.93
N GLU A 168 8.76 2.30 29.74
CA GLU A 168 8.68 2.11 31.20
C GLU A 168 8.85 3.42 32.00
N ASP A 169 9.08 4.57 31.36
CA ASP A 169 9.18 5.86 32.07
C ASP A 169 8.25 6.90 31.41
N GLY A 170 7.06 7.10 32.00
CA GLY A 170 6.11 8.15 31.61
C GLY A 170 4.71 7.92 32.15
#